data_AF-A0A5Q0M8N5-F1
#
_entry.id   AF-A0A5Q0M8N5-F1
#
_cell.length_a   1.000
_cell.length_b   1.000
_cell.length_c   1.000
_cell.angle_alpha   90.00
_cell.angle_beta   90.00
_cell.angle_gamma   90.00
#
_symmetry.space_group_name_H-M   'P 1'
#
loop_
_entity.id
_entity.type
_entity.pdbx_description
1 polymer ?
#
loop_
_entity_poly.entity_id
_entity_poly.type
_entity_poly.pdbx_seq_one_letter_code
_entity_poly.pdbx_strand_id
1 'polypeptide(L)'
;MAFPLKRSRVGRPCRDPVDQLRTQMWFWATLFRSGLPSADALERLLQPELVRPCADGVLRSGKYFRYKDGSRVPSRIAGRKYPVDLAEKAFPGTGIYFNSVMWDLVRGRRLTVEEADDLLWAMSDEVRYVIFDSRRALIEPRRRLKKQLYYLNDEVSQALAQLGTFEALTAVVVLMAKAEAIPPSMGLRQAAQLCYLRMQKNLLKNPEIAPAIEAVFVRIDECFLEWVGIHDQMQLALPMQSKLQRERKLQ
;
A
#
# COMPACT_ATOMS: atom_id res chain seq x y z
N MET A 1 -50.90 -3.67 27.55
CA MET A 1 -50.43 -2.97 26.34
C MET A 1 -48.92 -3.14 26.26
N ALA A 2 -48.40 -3.87 25.28
CA ALA A 2 -46.97 -4.09 25.09
C ALA A 2 -46.48 -3.26 23.89
N PHE A 3 -45.53 -2.37 24.12
CA PHE A 3 -44.89 -1.61 23.05
C PHE A 3 -43.95 -2.54 22.25
N PRO A 4 -44.02 -2.54 20.91
CA PRO A 4 -43.12 -3.34 20.10
C PRO A 4 -41.72 -2.72 20.13
N LEU A 5 -40.73 -3.52 20.54
CA LEU A 5 -39.31 -3.19 20.41
C LEU A 5 -38.98 -2.94 18.93
N LYS A 6 -38.63 -1.69 18.61
CA LYS A 6 -38.05 -1.33 17.30
C LYS A 6 -36.81 -2.18 17.07
N ARG A 7 -36.90 -3.15 16.15
CA ARG A 7 -35.72 -3.80 15.56
C ARG A 7 -34.89 -2.71 14.90
N SER A 8 -33.76 -2.34 15.52
CA SER A 8 -32.76 -1.54 14.83
C SER A 8 -32.29 -2.35 13.62
N ARG A 9 -32.55 -1.83 12.42
CA ARG A 9 -31.88 -2.34 11.22
C ARG A 9 -30.40 -2.04 11.43
N VAL A 10 -29.65 -3.03 11.91
CA VAL A 10 -28.19 -2.97 11.90
C VAL A 10 -27.81 -2.82 10.44
N GLY A 11 -27.50 -1.59 10.04
CA GLY A 11 -26.97 -1.30 8.72
C GLY A 11 -25.72 -2.14 8.49
N ARG A 12 -25.41 -2.45 7.23
CA ARG A 12 -24.17 -3.12 6.87
C ARG A 12 -23.00 -2.40 7.58
N PRO A 13 -22.09 -3.13 8.25
CA PRO A 13 -20.97 -2.51 8.96
C PRO A 13 -20.28 -1.47 8.07
N CYS A 14 -19.90 -0.34 8.66
CA CYS A 14 -19.02 0.61 8.00
C CYS A 14 -17.80 -0.17 7.51
N ARG A 15 -17.49 -0.08 6.22
CA ARG A 15 -16.39 -0.85 5.64
C ARG A 15 -15.09 -0.33 6.22
N ASP A 16 -14.18 -1.25 6.52
CA ASP A 16 -12.84 -0.89 6.99
C ASP A 16 -12.17 0.05 5.97
N PRO A 17 -11.74 1.26 6.37
CA PRO A 17 -11.04 2.19 5.49
C PRO A 17 -9.83 1.56 4.77
N VAL A 18 -9.15 0.61 5.42
CA VAL A 18 -8.02 -0.10 4.81
C VAL A 18 -8.48 -0.98 3.65
N ASP A 19 -9.65 -1.60 3.73
CA ASP A 19 -10.20 -2.39 2.60
C ASP A 19 -10.55 -1.51 1.41
N GLN A 20 -11.02 -0.29 1.65
CA GLN A 20 -11.29 0.68 0.61
C GLN A 20 -10.00 1.04 -0.13
N LEU A 21 -8.96 1.45 0.61
CA LEU A 21 -7.65 1.83 0.06
C LEU A 21 -6.99 0.67 -0.68
N ARG A 22 -6.96 -0.52 -0.08
CA ARG A 22 -6.46 -1.75 -0.69
C ARG A 22 -7.13 -2.05 -2.02
N THR A 23 -8.44 -1.86 -2.09
CA THR A 23 -9.21 -2.07 -3.33
C THR A 23 -8.90 -1.00 -4.37
N GLN A 24 -8.85 0.27 -3.98
CA GLN A 24 -8.54 1.38 -4.88
C GLN A 24 -7.13 1.24 -5.47
N MET A 25 -6.13 0.95 -4.64
CA MET A 25 -4.75 0.71 -5.07
C MET A 25 -4.68 -0.40 -6.11
N TRP A 26 -5.27 -1.55 -5.82
CA TRP A 26 -5.34 -2.66 -6.77
C TRP A 26 -6.06 -2.29 -8.06
N PHE A 27 -7.21 -1.63 -7.97
CA PHE A 27 -8.01 -1.25 -9.13
C PHE A 27 -7.23 -0.32 -10.07
N TRP A 28 -6.62 0.74 -9.54
CA TRP A 28 -5.90 1.72 -10.33
C TRP A 28 -4.64 1.13 -10.96
N ALA A 29 -3.88 0.33 -10.21
CA ALA A 29 -2.73 -0.39 -10.76
C ALA A 29 -3.14 -1.37 -11.87
N THR A 30 -4.25 -2.10 -11.67
CA THR A 30 -4.80 -3.01 -12.69
C THR A 30 -5.24 -2.26 -13.94
N LEU A 31 -5.94 -1.13 -13.78
CA LEU A 31 -6.38 -0.32 -14.92
C LEU A 31 -5.19 0.23 -15.70
N PHE A 32 -4.17 0.74 -15.00
CA PHE A 32 -2.93 1.22 -15.61
C PHE A 32 -2.22 0.11 -16.40
N ARG A 33 -1.94 -1.04 -15.76
CA ARG A 33 -1.24 -2.16 -16.42
C ARG A 33 -2.02 -2.76 -17.59
N SER A 34 -3.34 -2.72 -17.53
CA SER A 34 -4.18 -3.26 -18.60
C SER A 34 -4.18 -2.41 -19.88
N GLY A 35 -3.80 -1.13 -19.78
CA GLY A 35 -3.97 -0.16 -20.87
C GLY A 35 -5.43 0.09 -21.28
N LEU A 36 -6.40 -0.44 -20.54
CA LEU A 36 -7.82 -0.28 -20.85
C LEU A 36 -8.31 1.10 -20.41
N PRO A 37 -9.29 1.68 -21.12
CA PRO A 37 -9.72 3.06 -20.87
C PRO A 37 -10.67 3.21 -19.67
N SER A 38 -11.24 2.12 -19.16
CA SER A 38 -12.28 2.22 -18.12
C SER A 38 -12.50 0.96 -17.29
N ALA A 39 -13.18 1.14 -16.15
CA ALA A 39 -13.69 0.05 -15.32
C ALA A 39 -14.62 -0.91 -16.07
N ASP A 40 -15.39 -0.40 -17.04
CA ASP A 40 -16.30 -1.20 -17.88
C ASP A 40 -15.52 -2.14 -18.80
N ALA A 41 -14.44 -1.62 -19.41
CA ALA A 41 -13.56 -2.43 -20.25
C ALA A 41 -12.87 -3.53 -19.45
N LEU A 42 -12.43 -3.24 -18.22
CA LEU A 42 -11.91 -4.26 -17.30
C LEU A 42 -12.97 -5.32 -16.95
N GLU A 43 -14.22 -4.91 -16.66
CA GLU A 43 -15.30 -5.84 -16.33
C GLU A 43 -15.62 -6.77 -17.51
N ARG A 44 -15.71 -6.23 -18.72
CA ARG A 44 -15.95 -7.01 -19.95
C ARG A 44 -14.84 -8.01 -20.24
N LEU A 45 -13.59 -7.63 -20.01
CA LEU A 45 -12.44 -8.48 -20.30
C LEU A 45 -12.29 -9.58 -19.25
N LEU A 46 -12.33 -9.22 -17.97
CA LEU A 46 -12.04 -10.17 -16.88
C LEU A 46 -13.25 -11.04 -16.52
N GLN A 47 -14.47 -10.49 -16.62
CA GLN A 47 -15.71 -11.14 -16.22
C GLN A 47 -16.85 -10.88 -17.22
N PRO A 48 -16.70 -11.31 -18.48
CA PRO A 48 -17.70 -11.08 -19.52
C PRO A 48 -19.10 -11.60 -19.14
N GLU A 49 -19.19 -12.63 -18.28
CA GLU A 49 -20.46 -13.19 -17.82
C GLU A 49 -21.35 -12.21 -17.03
N LEU A 50 -20.76 -11.10 -16.54
CA LEU A 50 -21.43 -10.03 -15.80
C LEU A 50 -22.00 -8.93 -16.70
N VAL A 51 -21.68 -8.97 -18.01
CA VAL A 51 -22.14 -8.01 -19.01
C VAL A 51 -23.00 -8.77 -20.02
N ARG A 52 -24.32 -8.61 -19.94
CA ARG A 52 -25.26 -9.39 -20.75
C ARG A 52 -26.14 -8.48 -21.61
N PRO A 53 -26.40 -8.84 -22.88
CA PRO A 53 -27.49 -8.23 -23.64
C PRO A 53 -28.83 -8.47 -22.92
N CYS A 54 -29.68 -7.46 -22.88
CA CYS A 54 -31.06 -7.54 -22.43
C CYS A 54 -31.97 -6.80 -23.43
N ALA A 55 -33.29 -6.97 -23.30
CA ALA A 55 -34.26 -6.39 -24.25
C ALA A 55 -34.07 -4.88 -24.45
N ASP A 56 -33.70 -4.16 -23.39
CA ASP A 56 -33.50 -2.70 -23.39
C ASP A 56 -32.03 -2.26 -23.52
N GLY A 57 -31.12 -3.16 -23.92
CA GLY A 57 -29.71 -2.83 -24.15
C GLY A 57 -28.73 -3.81 -23.50
N VAL A 58 -27.81 -3.30 -22.67
CA VAL A 58 -26.80 -4.12 -21.99
C VAL A 58 -26.93 -3.96 -20.48
N LEU A 59 -27.26 -5.04 -19.79
CA LEU A 59 -27.24 -5.11 -18.34
C LEU A 59 -25.79 -5.22 -17.86
N ARG A 60 -25.40 -4.31 -16.97
CA ARG A 60 -24.05 -4.22 -16.41
C ARG A 60 -24.12 -4.30 -14.89
N SER A 61 -23.22 -5.06 -14.29
CA SER A 61 -23.22 -5.23 -12.83
C SER A 61 -22.64 -4.02 -12.08
N GLY A 62 -21.85 -3.19 -12.77
CA GLY A 62 -21.15 -2.04 -12.20
C GLY A 62 -20.19 -2.46 -11.08
N LYS A 63 -19.69 -3.70 -11.10
CA LYS A 63 -18.86 -4.25 -10.01
C LYS A 63 -17.50 -3.59 -10.00
N TYR A 64 -16.88 -3.44 -11.17
CA TYR A 64 -15.56 -2.80 -11.31
C TYR A 64 -15.63 -1.29 -11.10
N PHE A 65 -16.74 -0.64 -11.47
CA PHE A 65 -16.95 0.77 -11.14
C PHE A 65 -16.92 1.01 -9.62
N ARG A 66 -17.52 0.09 -8.84
CA ARG A 66 -17.47 0.13 -7.37
C ARG A 66 -16.13 -0.30 -6.76
N TYR A 67 -15.20 -0.86 -7.55
CA TYR A 67 -13.83 -1.07 -7.11
C TYR A 67 -13.01 0.22 -7.22
N LYS A 68 -13.31 1.05 -8.22
CA LYS A 68 -12.65 2.36 -8.42
C LYS A 68 -12.74 3.28 -7.21
N ASP A 69 -13.89 3.34 -6.54
CA ASP A 69 -14.11 4.14 -5.33
C ASP A 69 -13.95 3.33 -4.04
N GLY A 70 -13.66 2.02 -4.14
CA GLY A 70 -13.56 1.08 -3.03
C GLY A 70 -14.89 0.82 -2.29
N SER A 71 -16.03 1.24 -2.85
CA SER A 71 -17.37 0.95 -2.33
C SER A 71 -17.77 -0.51 -2.50
N ARG A 72 -16.95 -1.33 -3.16
CA ARG A 72 -16.98 -2.80 -3.19
C ARG A 72 -15.56 -3.31 -2.94
N VAL A 73 -15.43 -4.48 -2.31
CA VAL A 73 -14.14 -5.13 -2.07
C VAL A 73 -14.15 -6.48 -2.81
N PRO A 74 -13.10 -6.85 -3.55
CA PRO A 74 -12.93 -8.19 -4.07
C PRO A 74 -12.99 -9.23 -2.94
N SER A 75 -13.89 -10.20 -3.05
CA SER A 75 -14.03 -11.28 -2.06
C SER A 75 -13.95 -12.64 -2.74
N ARG A 76 -13.31 -13.60 -2.07
CA ARG A 76 -13.33 -15.01 -2.46
C ARG A 76 -14.70 -15.57 -2.07
N ILE A 77 -15.48 -16.01 -3.06
CA ILE A 77 -16.81 -16.61 -2.86
C ILE A 77 -16.77 -17.98 -3.53
N ALA A 78 -17.18 -19.02 -2.81
CA ALA A 78 -17.22 -20.38 -3.34
C ALA A 78 -18.00 -20.43 -4.67
N GLY A 79 -17.44 -21.13 -5.65
CA GLY A 79 -18.03 -21.26 -7.00
C GLY A 79 -17.94 -20.00 -7.87
N ARG A 80 -17.29 -18.92 -7.43
CA ARG A 80 -17.08 -17.71 -8.24
C ARG A 80 -15.60 -17.44 -8.46
N LYS A 81 -15.27 -16.98 -9.67
CA LYS A 81 -13.93 -16.51 -10.00
C LYS A 81 -13.58 -15.28 -9.16
N TYR A 82 -12.39 -15.30 -8.55
CA TYR A 82 -11.92 -14.22 -7.71
C TYR A 82 -11.32 -13.10 -8.56
N PRO A 83 -11.80 -11.83 -8.46
CA PRO A 83 -11.37 -10.76 -9.37
C PRO A 83 -9.88 -10.48 -9.37
N VAL A 84 -9.20 -10.58 -8.22
CA VAL A 84 -7.76 -10.33 -8.12
C VAL A 84 -6.97 -11.41 -8.85
N ASP A 85 -7.34 -12.69 -8.70
CA ASP A 85 -6.69 -13.80 -9.43
C ASP A 85 -6.91 -13.67 -10.95
N LEU A 86 -8.10 -13.21 -11.36
CA LEU A 86 -8.39 -12.95 -12.78
C LEU A 86 -7.52 -11.82 -13.33
N ALA A 87 -7.41 -10.72 -12.59
CA ALA A 87 -6.57 -9.59 -12.95
C ALA A 87 -5.09 -10.00 -12.99
N GLU A 88 -4.59 -10.74 -11.99
CA GLU A 88 -3.21 -11.23 -11.97
C GLU A 88 -2.91 -12.14 -13.16
N LYS A 89 -3.86 -13.02 -13.52
CA LYS A 89 -3.69 -13.91 -14.68
C LYS A 89 -3.65 -13.13 -16.00
N ALA A 90 -4.46 -12.08 -16.14
CA ALA A 90 -4.54 -11.28 -17.37
C ALA A 90 -3.41 -10.23 -17.45
N PHE A 91 -3.02 -9.68 -16.30
CA PHE A 91 -2.08 -8.59 -16.13
C PHE A 91 -1.16 -8.92 -14.93
N PRO A 92 -0.07 -9.67 -15.17
CA PRO A 92 0.82 -10.12 -14.10
C PRO A 92 1.40 -8.99 -13.25
N GLY A 93 1.55 -9.26 -11.95
CA GLY A 93 2.03 -8.32 -10.95
C GLY A 93 0.98 -7.35 -10.40
N THR A 94 -0.31 -7.49 -10.74
CA THR A 94 -1.39 -6.68 -10.15
C THR A 94 -1.84 -7.20 -8.79
N GLY A 95 -1.62 -8.47 -8.48
CA GLY A 95 -2.01 -9.11 -7.22
C GLY A 95 -1.27 -8.54 -6.01
N ILE A 96 -0.05 -8.02 -6.20
CA ILE A 96 0.78 -7.49 -5.11
C ILE A 96 0.10 -6.30 -4.40
N TYR A 97 -0.64 -5.47 -5.14
CA TYR A 97 -1.32 -4.30 -4.59
C TYR A 97 -2.45 -4.70 -3.63
N PHE A 98 -3.15 -5.80 -3.91
CA PHE A 98 -4.25 -6.26 -3.06
C PHE A 98 -3.78 -7.16 -1.93
N ASN A 99 -2.80 -8.02 -2.18
CA ASN A 99 -2.37 -9.05 -1.22
C ASN A 99 -1.17 -8.62 -0.36
N SER A 100 -0.73 -7.36 -0.45
CA SER A 100 0.41 -6.86 0.32
C SER A 100 0.17 -6.95 1.83
N VAL A 101 1.21 -7.37 2.56
CA VAL A 101 1.25 -7.39 4.04
C VAL A 101 1.06 -6.00 4.64
N MET A 102 1.37 -4.94 3.88
CA MET A 102 1.21 -3.54 4.31
C MET A 102 -0.19 -3.28 4.86
N TRP A 103 -1.23 -3.89 4.27
CA TRP A 103 -2.61 -3.70 4.69
C TRP A 103 -2.89 -4.22 6.10
N ASP A 104 -2.27 -5.32 6.49
CA ASP A 104 -2.42 -5.84 7.86
C ASP A 104 -1.61 -4.99 8.85
N LEU A 105 -0.45 -4.47 8.42
CA LEU A 105 0.38 -3.59 9.25
C LEU A 105 -0.33 -2.27 9.56
N VAL A 106 -0.96 -1.63 8.57
CA VAL A 106 -1.73 -0.37 8.79
C VAL A 106 -3.09 -0.58 9.47
N ARG A 107 -3.46 -1.84 9.74
CA ARG A 107 -4.55 -2.21 10.67
C ARG A 107 -4.07 -2.38 12.11
N GLY A 108 -2.76 -2.30 12.34
CA GLY A 108 -2.15 -2.48 13.66
C GLY A 108 -1.65 -3.90 13.93
N ARG A 109 -1.51 -4.78 12.92
CA ARG A 109 -0.80 -6.05 13.11
C ARG A 109 0.64 -5.76 13.51
N ARG A 110 1.07 -6.36 14.62
CA ARG A 110 2.47 -6.34 15.06
C ARG A 110 3.21 -7.52 14.45
N LEU A 111 4.50 -7.32 14.18
CA LEU A 111 5.42 -8.35 13.68
C LEU A 111 6.47 -8.69 14.74
N THR A 112 7.00 -9.91 14.69
CA THR A 112 8.30 -10.19 15.29
C THR A 112 9.43 -9.71 14.37
N VAL A 113 10.65 -9.66 14.91
CA VAL A 113 11.86 -9.33 14.14
C VAL A 113 12.06 -10.35 13.01
N GLU A 114 11.85 -11.64 13.31
CA GLU A 114 11.99 -12.75 12.38
C GLU A 114 10.94 -12.71 11.28
N GLU A 115 9.67 -12.47 11.63
CA GLU A 115 8.61 -12.32 10.63
C GLU A 115 8.89 -11.16 9.67
N ALA A 116 9.39 -10.03 10.19
CA ALA A 116 9.76 -8.90 9.36
C ALA A 116 10.93 -9.23 8.43
N ASP A 117 11.94 -9.95 8.92
CA ASP A 117 13.07 -10.39 8.08
C ASP A 117 12.63 -11.36 6.99
N ASP A 118 11.72 -12.29 7.28
CA ASP A 118 11.17 -13.22 6.31
C ASP A 118 10.34 -12.50 5.24
N LEU A 119 9.53 -11.51 5.63
CA LEU A 119 8.76 -10.68 4.70
C LEU A 119 9.67 -9.88 3.77
N LEU A 120 10.70 -9.21 4.32
CA LEU A 120 11.67 -8.45 3.52
C LEU A 120 12.49 -9.35 2.59
N TRP A 121 12.80 -10.57 3.04
CA TRP A 121 13.52 -11.56 2.25
C TRP A 121 12.70 -12.08 1.06
N ALA A 122 11.38 -12.22 1.24
CA ALA A 122 10.46 -12.73 0.23
C ALA A 122 10.09 -11.71 -0.86
N MET A 123 10.50 -10.44 -0.73
CA MET A 123 10.26 -9.40 -1.73
C MET A 123 11.06 -9.65 -3.03
N SER A 124 10.72 -8.91 -4.08
CA SER A 124 11.42 -8.93 -5.37
C SER A 124 12.93 -8.73 -5.24
N ASP A 125 13.67 -9.22 -6.23
CA ASP A 125 15.13 -9.12 -6.25
C ASP A 125 15.61 -7.66 -6.19
N GLU A 126 14.87 -6.73 -6.78
CA GLU A 126 15.18 -5.29 -6.78
C GLU A 126 15.16 -4.71 -5.36
N VAL A 127 14.10 -4.97 -4.61
CA VAL A 127 13.97 -4.54 -3.21
C VAL A 127 14.99 -5.28 -2.34
N ARG A 128 15.16 -6.59 -2.53
CA ARG A 128 16.10 -7.40 -1.75
C ARG A 128 17.54 -6.96 -1.99
N TYR A 129 17.92 -6.63 -3.22
CA TYR A 129 19.26 -6.15 -3.56
C TYR A 129 19.58 -4.84 -2.84
N VAL A 130 18.64 -3.89 -2.83
CA VAL A 130 18.81 -2.63 -2.10
C VAL A 130 18.93 -2.87 -0.59
N ILE A 131 18.07 -3.71 -0.02
CA ILE A 131 18.02 -3.89 1.44
C ILE A 131 19.18 -4.74 1.98
N PHE A 132 19.63 -5.74 1.23
CA PHE A 132 20.61 -6.73 1.70
C PHE A 132 21.98 -6.67 1.00
N ASP A 133 22.13 -6.02 -0.15
CA ASP A 133 23.37 -6.03 -0.96
C ASP A 133 24.07 -4.66 -1.11
N SER A 134 23.55 -3.58 -0.52
CA SER A 134 24.15 -2.24 -0.62
C SER A 134 25.57 -2.06 -0.03
N ARG A 135 26.26 -3.13 0.41
CA ARG A 135 27.66 -3.05 0.89
C ARG A 135 28.63 -4.12 0.38
N ARG A 136 28.31 -4.96 -0.63
CA ARG A 136 29.22 -6.06 -1.00
C ARG A 136 29.46 -6.37 -2.47
N ALA A 137 29.19 -5.44 -3.39
CA ALA A 137 29.51 -5.64 -4.81
C ALA A 137 31.01 -5.57 -5.18
N LEU A 138 31.94 -5.23 -4.27
CA LEU A 138 33.34 -4.96 -4.64
C LEU A 138 34.41 -5.98 -4.24
N ILE A 139 34.14 -7.03 -3.46
CA ILE A 139 35.25 -7.88 -2.95
C ILE A 139 35.10 -9.41 -3.11
N GLU A 140 33.93 -10.03 -3.23
CA GLU A 140 33.90 -11.50 -3.42
C GLU A 140 32.70 -12.02 -4.25
N PRO A 141 32.93 -12.84 -5.28
CA PRO A 141 31.87 -13.58 -5.92
C PRO A 141 31.44 -14.72 -4.99
N ARG A 142 30.14 -14.81 -4.67
CA ARG A 142 29.47 -15.96 -4.04
C ARG A 142 29.53 -16.09 -2.50
N ARG A 143 29.29 -15.02 -1.73
CA ARG A 143 28.81 -15.22 -0.35
C ARG A 143 27.30 -15.25 -0.31
N ARG A 144 26.76 -16.39 0.16
CA ARG A 144 25.35 -16.58 0.52
C ARG A 144 24.88 -15.36 1.31
N LEU A 145 23.89 -14.64 0.79
CA LEU A 145 23.22 -13.57 1.50
C LEU A 145 22.79 -14.10 2.88
N LYS A 146 23.31 -13.49 3.95
CA LYS A 146 22.84 -13.80 5.30
C LYS A 146 21.54 -13.02 5.51
N LYS A 147 20.54 -13.66 6.13
CA LYS A 147 19.28 -13.03 6.60
C LYS A 147 19.51 -12.02 7.74
N GLN A 148 20.60 -11.25 7.71
CA GLN A 148 20.80 -10.13 8.62
C GLN A 148 20.62 -8.86 7.81
N LEU A 149 19.62 -8.05 8.17
CA LEU A 149 19.51 -6.68 7.66
C LEU A 149 20.80 -5.94 7.99
N TYR A 150 21.56 -5.63 6.96
CA TYR A 150 22.72 -4.77 7.06
C TYR A 150 22.21 -3.34 7.09
N TYR A 151 21.93 -2.82 8.29
CA TYR A 151 21.84 -1.40 8.64
C TYR A 151 21.22 -0.49 7.56
N LEU A 152 19.97 -0.04 7.76
CA LEU A 152 19.34 0.97 6.90
C LEU A 152 20.09 2.31 7.04
N ASN A 153 21.10 2.51 6.19
CA ASN A 153 21.90 3.72 6.13
C ASN A 153 21.31 4.71 5.11
N ASP A 154 21.96 5.86 4.97
CA ASP A 154 21.51 6.92 4.06
C ASP A 154 21.46 6.47 2.59
N GLU A 155 22.45 5.70 2.15
CA GLU A 155 22.57 5.18 0.78
C GLU A 155 21.45 4.17 0.46
N VAL A 156 21.19 3.21 1.35
CA VAL A 156 20.09 2.25 1.22
C VAL A 156 18.75 2.98 1.21
N SER A 157 18.57 3.96 2.11
CA SER A 157 17.37 4.79 2.17
C SER A 157 17.15 5.55 0.85
N GLN A 158 18.21 6.14 0.30
CA GLN A 158 18.16 6.84 -0.99
C GLN A 158 17.81 5.88 -2.13
N ALA A 159 18.48 4.73 -2.22
CA ALA A 159 18.24 3.73 -3.26
C ALA A 159 16.81 3.16 -3.20
N LEU A 160 16.33 2.84 -1.99
CA LEU A 160 14.98 2.33 -1.78
C LEU A 160 13.92 3.38 -2.13
N ALA A 161 14.17 4.64 -1.78
CA ALA A 161 13.31 5.75 -2.17
C ALA A 161 13.31 6.01 -3.69
N GLN A 162 14.43 5.77 -4.37
CA GLN A 162 14.54 5.90 -5.83
C GLN A 162 13.77 4.83 -6.60
N LEU A 163 13.57 3.63 -6.03
CA LEU A 163 12.73 2.60 -6.67
C LEU A 163 11.31 3.13 -6.95
N GLY A 164 10.72 3.90 -6.02
CA GLY A 164 9.41 4.53 -6.25
C GLY A 164 8.28 3.53 -6.55
N THR A 165 8.43 2.27 -6.15
CA THR A 165 7.45 1.20 -6.35
C THR A 165 6.60 0.98 -5.10
N PHE A 166 5.42 0.40 -5.28
CA PHE A 166 4.55 0.03 -4.17
C PHE A 166 5.18 -1.04 -3.25
N GLU A 167 5.97 -1.96 -3.81
CA GLU A 167 6.68 -2.96 -3.02
C GLU A 167 7.80 -2.33 -2.19
N ALA A 168 8.52 -1.33 -2.72
CA ALA A 168 9.49 -0.57 -1.94
C ALA A 168 8.83 0.18 -0.76
N LEU A 169 7.64 0.77 -0.97
CA LEU A 169 6.85 1.32 0.14
C LEU A 169 6.47 0.25 1.16
N THR A 170 6.00 -0.91 0.70
CA THR A 170 5.69 -2.05 1.58
C THR A 170 6.91 -2.45 2.41
N ALA A 171 8.10 -2.49 1.80
CA ALA A 171 9.36 -2.77 2.49
C ALA A 171 9.66 -1.77 3.59
N VAL A 172 9.48 -0.47 3.31
CA VAL A 172 9.63 0.57 4.34
C VAL A 172 8.63 0.38 5.46
N VAL A 173 7.35 0.12 5.18
CA VAL A 173 6.34 -0.14 6.23
C VAL A 173 6.68 -1.39 7.06
N VAL A 174 7.23 -2.43 6.44
CA VAL A 174 7.73 -3.61 7.18
C VAL A 174 8.93 -3.24 8.05
N LEU A 175 9.88 -2.44 7.57
CA LEU A 175 11.00 -1.92 8.37
C LEU A 175 10.50 -1.05 9.52
N MET A 176 9.43 -0.28 9.31
CA MET A 176 8.81 0.53 10.34
C MET A 176 8.19 -0.36 11.43
N ALA A 177 7.41 -1.37 11.03
CA ALA A 177 6.85 -2.36 11.95
C ALA A 177 7.94 -3.15 12.69
N LYS A 178 9.04 -3.49 12.01
CA LYS A 178 10.22 -4.14 12.60
C LYS A 178 10.87 -3.29 13.69
N ALA A 179 10.92 -1.97 13.51
CA ALA A 179 11.48 -1.06 14.51
C ALA A 179 10.71 -1.07 15.84
N GLU A 180 9.41 -1.39 15.79
CA GLU A 180 8.53 -1.55 16.95
C GLU A 180 8.48 -2.97 17.51
N ALA A 181 9.03 -3.96 16.79
CA ALA A 181 9.12 -5.33 17.27
C ALA A 181 10.03 -5.39 18.51
N ILE A 182 9.85 -6.41 19.35
CA ILE A 182 10.60 -6.55 20.59
C ILE A 182 11.96 -7.22 20.31
N PRO A 183 13.09 -6.66 20.80
CA PRO A 183 13.23 -5.35 21.45
C PRO A 183 13.19 -4.19 20.44
N PRO A 184 12.56 -3.05 20.77
CA PRO A 184 12.40 -1.93 19.85
C PRO A 184 13.75 -1.30 19.49
N SER A 185 13.86 -0.80 18.25
CA SER A 185 15.08 -0.21 17.70
C SER A 185 14.88 1.24 17.29
N MET A 186 15.39 2.16 18.11
CA MET A 186 15.32 3.61 17.83
C MET A 186 16.07 4.01 16.55
N GLY A 187 17.22 3.38 16.29
CA GLY A 187 18.00 3.67 15.07
C GLY A 187 17.27 3.22 13.81
N LEU A 188 16.64 2.04 13.84
CA LEU A 188 15.84 1.56 12.71
C LEU A 188 14.58 2.42 12.51
N ARG A 189 13.93 2.84 13.60
CA ARG A 189 12.76 3.73 13.56
C ARG A 189 13.08 5.02 12.80
N GLN A 190 14.14 5.73 13.20
CA GLN A 190 14.55 6.98 12.56
C GLN A 190 14.91 6.77 11.08
N ALA A 191 15.68 5.72 10.77
CA ALA A 191 16.09 5.43 9.41
C ALA A 191 14.90 5.08 8.49
N ALA A 192 13.97 4.25 8.97
CA ALA A 192 12.78 3.84 8.21
C ALA A 192 11.84 5.03 7.98
N GLN A 193 11.65 5.89 8.98
CA GLN A 193 10.87 7.11 8.85
C GLN A 193 11.48 8.07 7.82
N LEU A 194 12.80 8.29 7.86
CA LEU A 194 13.47 9.14 6.87
C LEU A 194 13.32 8.57 5.45
N CYS A 195 13.45 7.25 5.30
CA CYS A 195 13.24 6.58 4.02
C CYS A 195 11.81 6.76 3.50
N TYR A 196 10.81 6.60 4.38
CA TYR A 196 9.40 6.82 4.07
C TYR A 196 9.15 8.24 3.55
N LEU A 197 9.64 9.25 4.25
CA LEU A 197 9.47 10.66 3.84
C LEU A 197 10.14 10.94 2.49
N ARG A 198 11.34 10.39 2.25
CA ARG A 198 12.05 10.56 0.98
C ARG A 198 11.31 9.95 -0.21
N MET A 199 10.68 8.80 -0.03
CA MET A 199 10.03 8.08 -1.13
C MET A 199 8.69 8.67 -1.56
N GLN A 200 7.98 9.40 -0.68
CA GLN A 200 6.67 9.98 -0.99
C GLN A 200 6.68 10.77 -2.31
N LYS A 201 7.70 11.60 -2.54
CA LYS A 201 7.83 12.40 -3.78
C LYS A 201 7.97 11.53 -5.04
N ASN A 202 8.64 10.40 -4.96
CA ASN A 202 8.83 9.50 -6.10
C ASN A 202 7.59 8.65 -6.35
N LEU A 203 6.94 8.20 -5.28
CA LEU A 203 5.68 7.46 -5.34
C LEU A 203 4.54 8.29 -5.95
N LEU A 204 4.47 9.59 -5.65
CA LEU A 204 3.49 10.50 -6.27
C LEU A 204 3.68 10.65 -7.79
N LYS A 205 4.89 10.43 -8.30
CA LYS A 205 5.19 10.47 -9.73
C LYS A 205 4.90 9.15 -10.43
N ASN A 206 4.63 8.08 -9.68
CA ASN A 206 4.35 6.77 -10.26
C ASN A 206 2.88 6.72 -10.74
N PRO A 207 2.63 6.73 -12.06
CA PRO A 207 1.28 6.83 -12.61
C PRO A 207 0.41 5.61 -12.28
N GLU A 208 1.02 4.47 -11.96
CA GLU A 208 0.31 3.23 -11.62
C GLU A 208 -0.44 3.33 -10.29
N ILE A 209 0.07 4.13 -9.35
CA ILE A 209 -0.45 4.23 -7.98
C ILE A 209 -0.88 5.65 -7.59
N ALA A 210 -0.47 6.67 -8.35
CA ALA A 210 -0.75 8.08 -8.08
C ALA A 210 -2.22 8.37 -7.69
N PRO A 211 -3.26 7.76 -8.31
CA PRO A 211 -4.64 8.07 -7.97
C PRO A 211 -5.07 7.69 -6.54
N ALA A 212 -4.35 6.80 -5.86
CA ALA A 212 -4.72 6.30 -4.53
C ALA A 212 -3.61 6.46 -3.47
N ILE A 213 -2.38 6.78 -3.89
CA ILE A 213 -1.22 6.75 -2.99
C ILE A 213 -1.24 7.80 -1.87
N GLU A 214 -1.81 8.99 -2.12
CA GLU A 214 -1.92 10.02 -1.08
C GLU A 214 -2.76 9.57 0.12
N ALA A 215 -3.88 8.90 -0.14
CA ALA A 215 -4.73 8.38 0.91
C ALA A 215 -4.08 7.21 1.67
N VAL A 216 -3.18 6.48 1.00
CA VAL A 216 -2.33 5.47 1.67
C VAL A 216 -1.34 6.13 2.61
N PHE A 217 -0.71 7.25 2.25
CA PHE A 217 0.18 7.99 3.15
C PHE A 217 -0.53 8.45 4.41
N VAL A 218 -1.71 9.06 4.26
CA VAL A 218 -2.53 9.48 5.41
C VAL A 218 -2.77 8.30 6.35
N ARG A 219 -3.09 7.12 5.79
CA ARG A 219 -3.34 5.93 6.61
C ARG A 219 -2.09 5.36 7.30
N ILE A 220 -0.93 5.42 6.63
CA ILE A 220 0.34 5.04 7.25
C ILE A 220 0.66 6.02 8.38
N ASP A 221 0.53 7.33 8.15
CA ASP A 221 0.81 8.37 9.15
C ASP A 221 -0.10 8.22 10.38
N GLU A 222 -1.38 7.88 10.20
CA GLU A 222 -2.31 7.53 11.28
C GLU A 222 -1.88 6.29 12.08
N CYS A 223 -1.33 5.27 11.41
CA CYS A 223 -0.90 4.05 12.08
C CYS A 223 0.40 4.24 12.87
N PHE A 224 1.26 5.17 12.43
CA PHE A 224 2.55 5.48 13.03
C PHE A 224 2.56 6.89 13.66
N LEU A 225 1.43 7.33 14.21
CA LEU A 225 1.22 8.67 14.80
C LEU A 225 2.31 9.08 15.80
N GLU A 226 2.76 8.15 16.64
CA GLU A 226 3.80 8.40 17.65
C GLU A 226 5.14 8.84 17.03
N TRP A 227 5.34 8.57 15.73
CA TRP A 227 6.54 8.94 15.00
C TRP A 227 6.40 10.34 14.37
N VAL A 228 5.18 10.80 14.12
CA VAL A 228 4.89 12.15 13.59
C VAL A 228 5.35 13.23 14.58
N GLY A 229 5.40 12.94 15.89
CA GLY A 229 5.95 13.86 16.89
C GLY A 229 7.45 14.21 16.72
N ILE A 230 8.22 13.37 16.02
CA ILE A 230 9.64 13.64 15.70
C ILE A 230 9.77 14.56 14.47
N HIS A 231 8.73 14.61 13.64
CA HIS A 231 8.67 15.46 12.44
C HIS A 231 8.78 16.96 12.78
N ASP A 232 8.20 17.40 13.91
CA ASP A 232 8.30 18.80 14.33
C ASP A 232 9.72 19.19 14.79
N GLN A 233 10.51 18.23 15.29
CA GLN A 233 11.90 18.48 15.66
C GLN A 233 12.86 18.43 14.46
N MET A 234 12.58 17.60 13.44
CA MET A 234 13.41 17.56 12.22
C MET A 234 13.06 18.67 11.20
N GLN A 235 11.83 19.19 11.18
CA GLN A 235 11.48 20.36 10.37
C GLN A 235 12.09 21.68 10.89
N LEU A 236 12.58 21.72 12.14
CA LEU A 236 13.34 22.86 12.67
C LEU A 236 14.77 22.98 12.09
N ALA A 237 15.25 21.99 11.33
CA ALA A 237 16.61 21.98 10.76
C ALA A 237 16.69 22.28 9.24
N LEU A 238 15.57 22.62 8.58
CA LEU A 238 15.54 23.13 7.20
C LEU A 238 14.73 24.44 7.18
N PRO A 239 15.15 25.46 6.39
CA PRO A 239 14.57 26.79 6.50
C PRO A 239 13.07 26.76 6.22
N MET A 240 12.30 27.06 7.28
CA MET A 240 10.86 27.17 7.30
C MET A 240 10.35 28.18 6.27
N GLN A 241 9.80 27.68 5.15
CA GLN A 241 8.87 28.45 4.33
C GLN A 241 7.77 27.56 3.78
N SER A 242 6.78 27.14 4.59
CA SER A 242 5.44 26.81 4.04
C SER A 242 4.33 26.46 5.05
N LYS A 243 4.31 26.99 6.28
CA LYS A 243 3.09 26.90 7.13
C LYS A 243 2.50 28.27 7.50
N LEU A 244 3.32 29.28 7.74
CA LEU A 244 2.85 30.64 8.08
C LEU A 244 2.30 31.47 6.90
N GLN A 245 2.44 31.03 5.65
CA GLN A 245 1.87 31.75 4.48
C GLN A 245 0.48 31.26 4.06
N ARG A 246 0.00 30.12 4.57
CA ARG A 246 -1.36 29.64 4.26
C ARG A 246 -2.43 30.24 5.19
N GLU A 247 -2.05 30.62 6.40
CA GLU A 247 -2.98 31.24 7.36
C GLU A 247 -3.15 32.76 7.16
N ARG A 248 -2.27 33.42 6.39
CA ARG A 248 -2.39 34.84 6.04
C ARG A 248 -3.14 35.14 4.73
N LYS A 249 -3.73 34.13 4.08
CA LYS A 249 -4.59 34.32 2.90
C LYS A 249 -6.06 33.93 3.13
N LEU A 250 -6.44 33.68 4.39
CA LEU A 250 -7.80 33.38 4.81
C LEU A 250 -8.31 34.33 5.92
N GLN A 251 -7.69 35.50 6.06
CA GLN A 251 -8.22 36.63 6.81
C GLN A 251 -8.23 37.87 5.92
#